data_AF-A0A968LGJ1-F1
#
_entry.id   AF-A0A968LGJ1-F1
#
_cell.length_a   1.000
_cell.length_b   1.000
_cell.length_c   1.000
_cell.angle_alpha   90.00
_cell.angle_beta   90.00
_cell.angle_gamma   90.00
#
_symmetry.space_group_name_H-M   'P 1'
#
loop_
_entity.id
_entity.type
_entity.pdbx_description
1 polymer ?
#
loop_
_entity_poly.entity_id
_entity_poly.type
_entity_poly.pdbx_seq_one_letter_code
_entity_poly.pdbx_strand_id
1 'polypeptide(L)'
;MRAHPLDDVVEDYLRHLKVERNLSRHSLDAYGNDLRQLLDFLAEHEVTTTTGVTPPLLLDFLVALTKRGLSSRSQARRWVAVRGLFRWL
;
A
#
# COMPACT_ATOMS: atom_id res chain seq x y z
N MET A 1 -11.39 4.84 -14.11
CA MET A 1 -10.67 4.78 -12.82
C MET A 1 -11.72 4.93 -11.74
N ARG A 2 -12.13 3.84 -11.07
CA ARG A 2 -13.04 3.97 -9.93
C ARG A 2 -12.18 4.45 -8.76
N ALA A 3 -12.53 5.60 -8.18
CA ALA A 3 -11.91 6.05 -6.94
C ALA A 3 -12.24 5.01 -5.85
N HIS A 4 -11.20 4.39 -5.31
CA HIS A 4 -11.32 3.51 -4.16
C HIS A 4 -11.45 4.40 -2.92
N PRO A 5 -12.35 4.13 -1.96
CA PRO A 5 -12.48 4.96 -0.75
C PRO A 5 -11.20 5.03 0.11
N LEU A 6 -10.22 4.16 -0.16
CA LEU A 6 -8.90 4.16 0.48
C LEU A 6 -7.85 5.01 -0.27
N ASP A 7 -8.18 5.57 -1.44
CA ASP A 7 -7.28 6.44 -2.20
C ASP A 7 -6.92 7.68 -1.39
N ASP A 8 -7.91 8.30 -0.73
CA ASP A 8 -7.72 9.47 0.15
C ASP A 8 -6.77 9.14 1.31
N VAL A 9 -6.93 7.94 1.90
CA VAL A 9 -6.07 7.46 2.99
C VAL A 9 -4.62 7.32 2.54
N VAL A 10 -4.39 6.80 1.33
CA VAL A 10 -3.05 6.70 0.74
C VAL A 10 -2.48 8.08 0.43
N GLU A 11 -3.28 9.00 -0.09
CA GLU A 11 -2.84 10.36 -0.39
C GLU A 11 -2.39 11.09 0.89
N ASP A 12 -3.19 11.03 1.95
CA ASP A 12 -2.87 11.68 3.22
C ASP A 12 -1.61 11.08 3.86
N TYR A 13 -1.43 9.76 3.77
CA TYR A 13 -0.21 9.11 4.22
C TYR A 13 1.03 9.55 3.43
N LEU A 14 0.94 9.64 2.10
CA LEU A 14 2.05 10.12 1.27
C LEU A 14 2.38 11.59 1.56
N ARG A 15 1.37 12.41 1.85
CA ARG A 15 1.54 13.79 2.30
C ARG A 15 2.24 13.85 3.66
N HIS A 16 1.84 13.00 4.61
CA HIS A 16 2.53 12.84 5.88
C HIS A 16 4.00 12.47 5.69
N LEU A 17 4.32 11.47 4.86
CA LEU A 17 5.70 11.08 4.58
C LEU A 17 6.53 12.21 3.94
N LYS A 18 5.91 13.04 3.10
CA LYS A 18 6.57 14.20 2.51
C LYS A 18 6.95 15.23 3.58
N VAL A 19 6.03 15.54 4.51
CA VAL A 19 6.23 16.58 5.51
C VAL A 19 7.09 16.09 6.68
N GLU A 20 6.73 14.96 7.29
CA GLU A 20 7.30 14.48 8.56
C GLU A 20 8.57 13.63 8.39
N ARG A 21 8.82 13.12 7.18
CA ARG A 21 9.97 12.25 6.88
C ARG A 21 10.85 12.80 5.76
N ASN A 22 10.46 13.93 5.15
CA ASN A 22 11.17 14.59 4.06
C ASN A 22 11.59 13.61 2.95
N LEU A 23 10.73 12.65 2.63
CA LEU A 23 11.03 11.66 1.60
C LEU A 23 11.15 12.33 0.23
N SER A 24 12.13 11.88 -0.55
CA SER A 24 12.30 12.33 -1.94
C SER A 24 11.07 11.98 -2.78
N ARG A 25 10.87 12.73 -3.87
CA ARG A 25 9.80 12.45 -4.85
C ARG A 25 9.86 11.01 -5.36
N HIS A 26 11.05 10.50 -5.65
CA HIS A 26 11.23 9.12 -6.11
C HIS A 26 10.76 8.09 -5.06
N SER A 27 11.02 8.34 -3.78
CA SER A 27 10.54 7.47 -2.70
C SER A 27 9.03 7.54 -2.56
N LEU A 28 8.43 8.74 -2.66
CA LEU A 28 6.98 8.92 -2.61
C LEU A 28 6.29 8.23 -3.80
N ASP A 29 6.82 8.39 -5.01
CA ASP A 29 6.30 7.74 -6.22
C ASP A 29 6.36 6.20 -6.08
N ALA A 30 7.47 5.67 -5.55
CA ALA A 30 7.62 4.25 -5.31
C ALA A 30 6.62 3.74 -4.26
N TYR A 31 6.45 4.45 -3.15
CA TYR A 31 5.48 4.10 -2.10
C TYR A 31 4.04 4.18 -2.62
N GLY A 32 3.70 5.23 -3.38
CA GLY A 32 2.38 5.37 -3.99
C GLY A 32 2.05 4.25 -4.97
N ASN A 33 3.01 3.84 -5.81
CA ASN A 33 2.82 2.69 -6.70
C ASN A 33 2.69 1.36 -5.93
N ASP A 34 3.41 1.24 -4.82
CA ASP A 34 3.32 0.07 -3.96
C ASP A 34 1.95 -0.01 -3.26
N LEU A 35 1.47 1.09 -2.69
CA LEU A 35 0.16 1.17 -2.03
C LEU A 35 -1.01 1.05 -3.00
N ARG A 36 -0.91 1.59 -4.22
CA ARG A 36 -1.95 1.41 -5.24
C ARG A 36 -2.19 -0.06 -5.58
N GLN A 37 -1.12 -0.85 -5.68
CA GLN A 37 -1.25 -2.28 -5.94
C GLN A 37 -1.84 -3.06 -4.75
N LEU A 38 -1.71 -2.54 -3.51
CA LEU A 38 -2.49 -3.04 -2.38
C LEU A 38 -3.97 -2.69 -2.56
N LEU A 39 -4.30 -1.45 -2.90
CA LEU A 39 -5.70 -1.03 -3.10
C LEU A 39 -6.40 -1.83 -4.20
N ASP A 40 -5.71 -2.08 -5.32
CA ASP A 40 -6.22 -2.94 -6.40
C ASP A 40 -6.55 -4.35 -5.87
N PHE A 41 -5.65 -4.94 -5.07
CA PHE A 41 -5.86 -6.24 -4.46
C PHE A 41 -7.02 -6.24 -3.45
N LEU A 42 -7.15 -5.20 -2.62
CA LEU A 42 -8.25 -5.06 -1.67
C LEU A 42 -9.59 -4.91 -2.40
N ALA A 43 -9.62 -4.16 -3.50
CA ALA A 43 -10.80 -4.00 -4.34
C ALA A 43 -11.26 -5.32 -4.96
N GLU A 44 -10.32 -6.17 -5.40
CA GLU A 44 -10.62 -7.53 -5.88
C GLU A 44 -11.25 -8.44 -4.81
N HIS A 45 -11.05 -8.11 -3.52
CA HIS A 45 -11.60 -8.82 -2.36
C HIS A 45 -12.78 -8.06 -1.71
N GLU A 46 -13.34 -7.07 -2.40
CA GLU A 46 -14.47 -6.25 -1.94
C GLU A 46 -14.20 -5.48 -0.62
N VAL A 47 -12.93 -5.27 -0.27
CA VAL A 47 -12.51 -4.54 0.93
C VAL A 47 -12.30 -3.06 0.60
N THR A 48 -13.25 -2.25 1.02
CA THR A 48 -13.29 -0.80 0.72
C THR A 48 -12.98 0.11 1.91
N THR A 49 -12.83 -0.44 3.12
CA THR A 49 -12.57 0.31 4.35
C THR A 49 -11.29 -0.18 5.05
N THR A 50 -10.65 0.69 5.83
CA THR A 50 -9.46 0.34 6.61
C THR A 50 -9.75 -0.74 7.65
N THR A 51 -10.94 -0.73 8.24
CA THR A 51 -11.42 -1.74 9.20
C THR A 51 -11.66 -3.11 8.58
N GLY A 52 -11.90 -3.17 7.27
CA GLY A 52 -12.03 -4.43 6.52
C GLY A 52 -10.68 -5.08 6.20
N VAL A 53 -9.57 -4.37 6.38
CA VAL A 53 -8.24 -4.93 6.13
C VAL A 53 -7.80 -5.78 7.32
N THR A 54 -7.57 -7.06 7.07
CA THR A 54 -7.19 -8.04 8.10
C THR A 54 -5.78 -8.58 7.87
N PRO A 55 -5.08 -9.07 8.93
CA PRO A 55 -3.77 -9.70 8.75
C PRO A 55 -3.75 -10.87 7.76
N PRO A 56 -4.76 -11.79 7.73
CA PRO A 56 -4.83 -12.82 6.70
C PRO A 56 -4.87 -12.25 5.28
N LEU A 57 -5.67 -11.21 5.04
CA LEU A 57 -5.75 -10.56 3.72
C LEU A 57 -4.42 -9.92 3.29
N LEU A 58 -3.67 -9.34 4.25
CA LEU A 58 -2.33 -8.82 3.98
C LEU A 58 -1.31 -9.93 3.68
N LEU A 59 -1.46 -11.12 4.29
CA LEU A 59 -0.63 -12.28 3.94
C LEU A 59 -0.98 -12.80 2.54
N ASP A 60 -2.26 -12.88 2.18
CA ASP A 60 -2.70 -13.28 0.86
C ASP A 60 -2.18 -12.32 -0.22
N PHE A 61 -2.14 -11.02 0.07
CA PHE A 61 -1.50 -10.03 -0.79
C PHE A 61 -0.02 -10.36 -1.02
N LEU A 62 0.76 -10.64 0.03
CA LEU A 62 2.18 -11.00 -0.11
C LEU A 62 2.38 -12.27 -0.94
N VAL A 63 1.52 -13.27 -0.76
CA VAL A 63 1.52 -14.48 -1.59
C VAL A 63 1.22 -14.15 -3.05
N ALA A 64 0.24 -13.29 -3.33
CA ALA A 64 -0.09 -12.84 -4.68
C ALA A 64 1.08 -12.10 -5.34
N LEU A 65 1.82 -11.26 -4.61
CA LEU A 65 3.03 -10.60 -5.13
C LEU A 65 4.14 -11.60 -5.50
N THR A 66 4.30 -12.63 -4.69
CA THR A 66 5.28 -13.69 -4.94
C THR A 66 4.92 -14.46 -6.21
N LYS A 67 3.63 -14.81 -6.38
CA LYS A 67 3.12 -15.47 -7.60
C LYS A 67 3.29 -14.63 -8.86
N ARG A 68 3.28 -13.29 -8.73
CA ARG A 68 3.52 -12.34 -9.83
C ARG A 68 5.00 -12.14 -10.19
N GLY A 69 5.93 -12.85 -9.53
CA GLY A 69 7.35 -12.82 -9.86
C GLY A 69 8.08 -11.54 -9.44
N LEU A 70 7.55 -10.79 -8.46
CA LEU A 70 8.25 -9.59 -7.96
C LEU A 70 9.57 -9.99 -7.29
N SER A 71 10.64 -9.22 -7.56
CA SER A 71 11.92 -9.40 -6.87
C SER A 71 11.79 -9.18 -5.36
N SER A 72 12.61 -9.87 -4.56
CA SER A 72 12.62 -9.75 -3.10
C SER A 72 12.79 -8.31 -2.62
N ARG A 73 13.57 -7.49 -3.34
CA ARG A 73 13.74 -6.06 -3.05
C ARG A 73 12.43 -5.28 -3.21
N SER A 74 11.66 -5.58 -4.25
CA SER A 74 10.38 -4.92 -4.51
C SER A 74 9.34 -5.35 -3.47
N GLN A 75 9.32 -6.63 -3.11
CA GLN A 75 8.46 -7.14 -2.04
C GLN A 75 8.79 -6.50 -0.68
N ALA A 76 10.08 -6.37 -0.34
CA ALA A 76 10.50 -5.73 0.90
C ALA A 76 10.08 -4.25 0.96
N ARG A 77 10.31 -3.47 -0.12
CA ARG A 77 9.89 -2.06 -0.17
C ARG A 77 8.37 -1.93 -0.06
N ARG A 78 7.63 -2.76 -0.79
CA ARG A 78 6.17 -2.84 -0.69
C ARG A 78 5.74 -3.07 0.75
N TRP A 79 6.35 -4.05 1.42
CA TRP A 79 6.00 -4.39 2.79
C TRP A 79 6.26 -3.25 3.77
N VAL A 80 7.36 -2.50 3.58
CA VAL A 80 7.62 -1.28 4.37
C VAL A 80 6.54 -0.23 4.13
N ALA A 81 6.13 -0.01 2.88
CA ALA A 81 5.07 0.95 2.55
C ALA A 81 3.73 0.56 3.20
N VAL A 82 3.32 -0.71 3.09
CA VAL A 82 2.09 -1.25 3.69
C VAL A 82 2.13 -1.13 5.21
N ARG A 83 3.21 -1.58 5.85
CA ARG A 83 3.36 -1.48 7.31
C ARG A 83 3.37 -0.05 7.81
N GLY A 84 3.97 0.86 7.05
CA GLY A 84 4.01 2.27 7.39
C GLY A 84 2.62 2.92 7.34
N LEU A 85 1.81 2.59 6.32
CA LEU A 85 0.43 3.05 6.20
C LEU A 85 -0.40 2.64 7.42
N PHE A 86 -0.45 1.35 7.75
CA PHE A 86 -1.24 0.84 8.89
C PHE A 86 -0.70 1.22 10.26
N ARG A 87 0.54 1.71 10.35
CA ARG A 87 1.08 2.30 11.59
C ARG A 87 0.68 3.76 11.75
N TRP A 88 0.51 4.46 10.63
CA TRP A 88 0.15 5.88 10.61
C TRP A 88 -1.36 6.09 10.78
N LEU A 89 -2.17 5.16 10.27
CA LEU A 89 -3.61 5.05 10.55
C LEU A 89 -3.87 4.83 12.06
#